data_AF-A5E7N8-F1
#
_entry.id   AF-A5E7N8-F1
#
_cell.length_a   1.000
_cell.length_b   1.000
_cell.length_c   1.000
_cell.angle_alpha   90.00
_cell.angle_beta   90.00
_cell.angle_gamma   90.00
#
_symmetry.space_group_name_H-M   'P 1'
#
loop_
_entity.id
_entity.type
_entity.pdbx_description
1 polymer ?
#
loop_
_entity_poly.entity_id
_entity_poly.type
_entity_poly.pdbx_seq_one_letter_code
_entity_poly.pdbx_strand_id
1 'polypeptide(L)'
;MMKRLSFKHFNYFGYGIYHDIKTRLPYYKSDFTDAWNYRVIPSSTFIFFANLLPAIAFAQDMFDKTNNAYGVNEVLMSSAFGGVVFGLFSGQPLCIVGVTGPISIFSYTVYELMTPRGTPYFPFMCWIYLWSMVFHIIIAVGNYISWMRIISLYSCDIFGFFINLVYIQKGIQILLNQFDDVNLASGYCSVMIALCMIICGVGSTTFGNYLHYFRPWVRKVFVDYGVVASVIFFTGFIHFGGKLNDTELARLPITKSFQPTEHGDIRPHGWFIHFWPGENIEVGDVFLAIPFAILLTFLFYFDHNVSSLMCQSKEYPLKKPASFHWDFLLLGLTTGFAGIMGIPPPNGLIPQAPLHTDSLVVYDHSGKKLSVVEQRVTNTVQGIMTFVMMSRPFLVILGLVPQAVLSGLFFIMAISGLHGNIVTNRIRYIFLDKHYIENDPNCPQLFRDIHALPTKKWFYIYVVLEVIGGVAEFVITLTIAAVGFPGVLLFLAFCAKWIWPLFIPREELDRLDGDVADEFILKNFTVASDEKKRRKQNGVDEEKALESEIDDDAEEYTRDAAISSSE
;
A
#
# COMPACT_ATOMS: atom_id res chain seq x y z
N MET A 1 -6.16 -13.59 -28.17
CA MET A 1 -7.03 -14.75 -27.83
C MET A 1 -7.76 -14.44 -26.52
N MET A 2 -9.04 -14.03 -26.55
CA MET A 2 -9.83 -13.75 -25.34
C MET A 2 -9.97 -15.04 -24.51
N LYS A 3 -9.21 -15.18 -23.42
CA LYS A 3 -9.57 -16.13 -22.36
C LYS A 3 -10.87 -15.60 -21.73
N ARG A 4 -12.02 -16.17 -22.14
CA ARG A 4 -13.30 -15.99 -21.44
C ARG A 4 -13.04 -16.18 -19.94
N LEU A 5 -13.23 -15.13 -19.15
CA LEU A 5 -13.36 -15.21 -17.69
C LEU A 5 -14.59 -16.08 -17.41
N SER A 6 -14.37 -17.39 -17.33
CA SER A 6 -15.42 -18.36 -17.06
C SER A 6 -15.88 -18.16 -15.62
N PHE A 7 -17.13 -17.75 -15.44
CA PHE A 7 -17.81 -17.59 -14.14
C PHE A 7 -17.88 -18.90 -13.30
N LYS A 8 -17.31 -20.02 -13.76
CA LYS A 8 -17.21 -21.30 -13.04
C LYS A 8 -16.03 -21.34 -12.04
N HIS A 9 -15.81 -20.28 -11.25
CA HIS A 9 -14.73 -20.19 -10.24
C HIS A 9 -15.10 -20.81 -8.86
N PHE A 10 -16.31 -21.35 -8.70
CA PHE A 10 -16.93 -21.59 -7.38
C PHE A 10 -16.60 -22.89 -6.61
N ASN A 11 -15.70 -23.78 -7.07
CA ASN A 11 -15.62 -25.15 -6.50
C ASN A 11 -14.41 -25.46 -5.60
N TYR A 12 -13.57 -24.50 -5.22
CA TYR A 12 -12.46 -24.74 -4.29
C TYR A 12 -12.32 -23.62 -3.27
N PHE A 13 -13.27 -23.58 -2.32
CA PHE A 13 -13.21 -22.66 -1.18
C PHE A 13 -11.92 -22.90 -0.37
N GLY A 14 -11.18 -21.83 -0.07
CA GLY A 14 -9.99 -21.86 0.80
C GLY A 14 -8.72 -22.49 0.20
N TYR A 15 -8.77 -23.02 -1.04
CA TYR A 15 -7.60 -23.67 -1.64
C TYR A 15 -6.43 -22.70 -1.84
N GLY A 16 -6.69 -21.45 -2.24
CA GLY A 16 -5.65 -20.41 -2.38
C GLY A 16 -4.89 -20.15 -1.08
N ILE A 17 -5.61 -20.06 0.04
CA ILE A 17 -5.01 -19.88 1.37
C ILE A 17 -4.16 -21.10 1.75
N TYR A 18 -4.69 -22.32 1.55
CA TYR A 18 -3.96 -23.55 1.85
C TYR A 18 -2.67 -23.67 1.03
N HIS A 19 -2.72 -23.35 -0.26
CA HIS A 19 -1.55 -23.37 -1.13
C HIS A 19 -0.49 -22.35 -0.70
N ASP A 20 -0.90 -21.12 -0.38
CA ASP A 20 0.01 -20.06 0.06
C ASP A 20 0.70 -20.45 1.38
N ILE A 21 -0.04 -20.99 2.35
CA ILE A 21 0.54 -21.50 3.60
C ILE A 21 1.49 -22.67 3.34
N LYS A 22 1.08 -23.67 2.55
CA LYS A 22 1.87 -24.88 2.28
C LYS A 22 3.21 -24.55 1.61
N THR A 23 3.22 -23.57 0.70
CA THR A 23 4.41 -23.18 -0.04
C THR A 23 5.36 -22.30 0.78
N ARG A 24 4.83 -21.48 1.70
CA ARG A 24 5.65 -20.56 2.52
C ARG A 24 6.11 -21.12 3.87
N LEU A 25 5.34 -21.99 4.50
CA LEU A 25 5.68 -22.54 5.82
C LEU A 25 7.10 -23.17 5.91
N PRO A 26 7.63 -23.86 4.88
CA PRO A 26 8.99 -24.41 4.94
C PRO A 26 10.09 -23.35 5.07
N TYR A 27 9.86 -22.15 4.53
CA TYR A 27 10.84 -21.04 4.53
C TYR A 27 10.80 -20.22 5.83
N TYR A 28 9.84 -20.45 6.72
CA TYR A 28 9.68 -19.66 7.94
C TYR A 28 10.95 -19.64 8.81
N LYS A 29 11.62 -20.79 8.96
CA LYS A 29 12.88 -20.88 9.71
C LYS A 29 14.04 -20.19 8.99
N SER A 30 14.09 -20.31 7.65
CA SER A 30 15.14 -19.68 6.87
C SER A 30 15.04 -18.15 6.89
N ASP A 31 13.82 -17.60 6.98
CA ASP A 31 13.61 -16.14 7.05
C ASP A 31 14.31 -15.47 8.26
N PHE A 32 14.50 -16.20 9.36
CA PHE A 32 15.25 -15.71 10.54
C PHE A 32 16.76 -15.93 10.40
N THR A 33 17.19 -17.00 9.75
CA THR A 33 18.63 -17.23 9.51
C THR A 33 19.17 -16.29 8.43
N ASP A 34 18.38 -16.03 7.40
CA ASP A 34 18.71 -15.12 6.29
C ASP A 34 18.78 -13.66 6.77
N ALA A 35 18.14 -13.35 7.90
CA ALA A 35 18.19 -12.02 8.53
C ALA A 35 19.56 -11.69 9.13
N TRP A 36 20.45 -12.68 9.33
CA TRP A 36 21.80 -12.44 9.84
C TRP A 36 22.73 -11.91 8.73
N ASN A 37 22.43 -10.69 8.27
CA ASN A 37 23.16 -10.01 7.21
C ASN A 37 23.39 -8.54 7.60
N TYR A 38 24.57 -8.01 7.25
CA TYR A 38 24.96 -6.62 7.55
C TYR A 38 23.98 -5.57 7.02
N ARG A 39 23.15 -5.90 6.01
CA ARG A 39 22.15 -5.01 5.40
C ARG A 39 20.88 -4.85 6.22
N VAL A 40 20.56 -5.83 7.09
CA VAL A 40 19.29 -5.87 7.82
C VAL A 40 19.22 -4.76 8.87
N ILE A 41 20.32 -4.43 9.54
CA ILE A 41 20.34 -3.35 10.54
C ILE A 41 20.12 -1.96 9.91
N PRO A 42 20.86 -1.55 8.86
CA PRO A 42 20.58 -0.30 8.16
C PRO A 42 19.17 -0.27 7.57
N SER A 43 18.72 -1.35 6.93
CA SER A 43 17.38 -1.47 6.34
C SER A 43 16.28 -1.32 7.39
N SER A 44 16.41 -1.98 8.55
CA SER A 44 15.45 -1.85 9.66
C SER A 44 15.33 -0.41 10.15
N THR A 45 16.48 0.28 10.28
CA THR A 45 16.52 1.67 10.75
C THR A 45 15.94 2.63 9.70
N PHE A 46 16.29 2.43 8.43
CA PHE A 46 15.76 3.21 7.32
C PHE A 46 14.24 3.07 7.21
N ILE A 47 13.72 1.85 7.21
CA ILE A 47 12.28 1.59 7.10
C ILE A 47 11.51 2.04 8.33
N PHE A 48 12.11 1.94 9.52
CA PHE A 48 11.53 2.54 10.72
C PHE A 48 11.23 4.02 10.53
N PHE A 49 12.21 4.81 10.08
CA PHE A 49 11.98 6.24 9.85
C PHE A 49 11.10 6.53 8.64
N ALA A 50 11.24 5.76 7.56
CA ALA A 50 10.42 5.91 6.35
C ALA A 50 8.94 5.59 6.61
N ASN A 51 8.62 4.79 7.63
CA ASN A 51 7.25 4.54 8.07
C ASN A 51 6.79 5.54 9.15
N LEU A 52 7.64 5.84 10.14
CA LEU A 52 7.31 6.72 11.27
C LEU A 52 6.94 8.13 10.81
N LEU A 53 7.74 8.72 9.90
CA LEU A 53 7.58 10.12 9.49
C LEU A 53 6.22 10.37 8.79
N PRO A 54 5.83 9.60 7.74
CA PRO A 54 4.50 9.73 7.16
C PRO A 54 3.38 9.41 8.14
N ALA A 55 3.55 8.38 9.00
CA ALA A 55 2.53 7.99 9.97
C ALA A 55 2.17 9.14 10.92
N ILE A 56 3.17 9.88 11.42
CA ILE A 56 2.95 11.05 12.28
C ILE A 56 2.26 12.18 11.51
N ALA A 57 2.66 12.41 10.26
CA ALA A 57 2.07 13.42 9.42
C ALA A 57 0.58 13.14 9.15
N PHE A 58 0.21 11.88 8.92
CA PHE A 58 -1.19 11.45 8.81
C PHE A 58 -1.93 11.43 10.13
N ALA A 59 -1.25 11.16 11.24
CA ALA A 59 -1.84 11.24 12.57
C ALA A 59 -2.28 12.67 12.90
N GLN A 60 -1.43 13.65 12.58
CA GLN A 60 -1.73 15.08 12.71
C GLN A 60 -2.97 15.46 11.89
N ASP A 61 -2.99 15.16 10.58
CA ASP A 61 -4.13 15.48 9.71
C ASP A 61 -5.44 14.83 10.17
N MET A 62 -5.37 13.58 10.63
CA MET A 62 -6.54 12.87 11.14
C MET A 62 -7.00 13.42 12.50
N PHE A 63 -6.08 13.80 13.38
CA PHE A 63 -6.37 14.41 14.67
C PHE A 63 -7.13 15.73 14.51
N ASP A 64 -6.61 16.62 13.65
CA ASP A 64 -7.18 17.94 13.40
C ASP A 64 -8.60 17.84 12.79
N LYS A 65 -8.86 16.83 11.95
CA LYS A 65 -10.16 16.66 11.28
C LYS A 65 -11.18 15.80 12.01
N THR A 66 -10.76 15.00 12.99
CA THR A 66 -11.68 14.15 13.77
C THR A 66 -11.99 14.73 15.14
N ASN A 67 -11.79 16.04 15.31
CA ASN A 67 -11.96 16.74 16.58
C ASN A 67 -11.23 16.02 17.73
N ASN A 68 -9.97 15.65 17.49
CA ASN A 68 -9.08 14.98 18.45
C ASN A 68 -9.42 13.50 18.77
N ALA A 69 -10.34 12.86 18.03
CA ALA A 69 -10.73 11.47 18.29
C ALA A 69 -9.58 10.47 18.04
N TYR A 70 -8.87 10.61 16.91
CA TYR A 70 -7.68 9.81 16.59
C TYR A 70 -6.42 10.66 16.71
N GLY A 71 -5.53 10.33 17.64
CA GLY A 71 -4.25 11.01 17.80
C GLY A 71 -3.05 10.18 17.39
N VAL A 72 -1.89 10.69 17.79
CA VAL A 72 -0.59 10.08 17.50
C VAL A 72 -0.48 8.67 18.09
N ASN A 73 -1.01 8.44 19.29
CA ASN A 73 -0.93 7.14 19.95
C ASN A 73 -1.69 6.05 19.19
N GLU A 74 -2.88 6.35 18.65
CA GLU A 74 -3.66 5.39 17.89
C GLU A 74 -2.95 4.98 16.59
N VAL A 75 -2.35 5.94 15.89
CA VAL A 75 -1.60 5.67 14.65
C VAL A 75 -0.30 4.92 14.92
N LEU A 76 0.43 5.28 15.98
CA LEU A 76 1.64 4.55 16.39
C LEU A 76 1.32 3.13 16.83
N MET A 77 0.25 2.95 17.62
CA MET A 77 -0.21 1.62 18.05
C MET A 77 -0.64 0.78 16.84
N SER A 78 -1.38 1.37 15.91
CA SER A 78 -1.77 0.70 14.65
C SER A 78 -0.57 0.25 13.83
N SER A 79 0.39 1.14 13.61
CA SER A 79 1.58 0.86 12.81
C SER A 79 2.49 -0.17 13.50
N ALA A 80 2.58 -0.13 14.83
CA ALA A 80 3.30 -1.12 15.62
C ALA A 80 2.64 -2.51 15.55
N PHE A 81 1.32 -2.57 15.78
CA PHE A 81 0.54 -3.80 15.71
C PHE A 81 0.61 -4.42 14.31
N GLY A 82 0.38 -3.61 13.28
CA GLY A 82 0.51 -4.01 11.88
C GLY A 82 1.90 -4.56 11.57
N GLY A 83 2.97 -3.82 11.90
CA GLY A 83 4.35 -4.26 11.61
C GLY A 83 4.76 -5.56 12.32
N VAL A 84 4.34 -5.76 13.58
CA VAL A 84 4.65 -7.00 14.32
C VAL A 84 3.84 -8.18 13.79
N VAL A 85 2.52 -8.03 13.67
CA VAL A 85 1.64 -9.13 13.24
C VAL A 85 1.94 -9.50 11.79
N PHE A 86 2.07 -8.52 10.92
CA PHE A 86 2.38 -8.77 9.51
C PHE A 86 3.82 -9.27 9.34
N GLY A 87 4.81 -8.74 10.08
CA GLY A 87 6.17 -9.25 10.04
C GLY A 87 6.28 -10.73 10.44
N LEU A 88 5.58 -11.14 11.50
CA LEU A 88 5.60 -12.52 11.99
C LEU A 88 4.75 -13.46 11.15
N PHE A 89 3.51 -13.09 10.82
CA PHE A 89 2.53 -14.03 10.27
C PHE A 89 2.24 -13.89 8.78
N SER A 90 2.71 -12.84 8.09
CA SER A 90 2.45 -12.69 6.65
C SER A 90 3.14 -13.76 5.82
N GLY A 91 2.61 -14.06 4.65
CA GLY A 91 3.31 -14.83 3.64
C GLY A 91 4.41 -14.01 2.99
N GLN A 92 4.21 -12.72 2.69
CA GLN A 92 5.21 -11.80 2.15
C GLN A 92 5.65 -10.74 3.17
N PRO A 93 6.70 -11.01 3.98
CA PRO A 93 7.13 -10.07 5.02
C PRO A 93 7.87 -8.82 4.51
N LEU A 94 8.18 -8.77 3.21
CA LEU A 94 8.73 -7.57 2.57
C LEU A 94 7.69 -6.45 2.42
N CYS A 95 6.39 -6.79 2.37
CA CYS A 95 5.34 -5.78 2.34
C CYS A 95 5.23 -5.13 3.73
N ILE A 96 5.37 -3.81 3.77
CA ILE A 96 5.23 -3.02 5.01
C ILE A 96 3.79 -2.55 5.11
N VAL A 97 3.23 -2.63 6.32
CA VAL A 97 1.89 -2.15 6.63
C VAL A 97 1.93 -0.99 7.61
N GLY A 98 0.98 -0.08 7.50
CA GLY A 98 0.87 1.11 8.34
C GLY A 98 -0.37 1.93 7.99
N VAL A 99 -0.52 3.08 8.63
CA VAL A 99 -1.64 4.00 8.33
C VAL A 99 -1.31 4.81 7.08
N THR A 100 -2.25 4.86 6.13
CA THR A 100 -2.09 5.57 4.85
C THR A 100 -2.99 6.81 4.79
N GLY A 101 -2.62 7.79 3.95
CA GLY A 101 -3.46 8.95 3.66
C GLY A 101 -4.90 8.60 3.25
N PRO A 102 -5.13 7.63 2.34
CA PRO A 102 -6.45 7.09 2.01
C PRO A 102 -7.30 6.69 3.23
N ILE A 103 -6.71 6.03 4.23
CA ILE A 103 -7.40 5.66 5.47
C ILE A 103 -7.74 6.89 6.31
N SER A 104 -6.83 7.87 6.40
CA SER A 104 -7.11 9.14 7.07
C SER A 104 -8.29 9.86 6.41
N ILE A 105 -8.31 9.94 5.07
CA ILE A 105 -9.41 10.53 4.28
C ILE A 105 -10.73 9.84 4.59
N PHE A 106 -10.74 8.51 4.54
CA PHE A 106 -11.92 7.73 4.88
C PHE A 106 -12.39 8.01 6.31
N SER A 107 -11.48 8.00 7.28
CA SER A 107 -11.78 8.11 8.71
C SER A 107 -12.39 9.46 9.09
N TYR A 108 -11.83 10.57 8.60
CA TYR A 108 -12.42 11.89 8.88
C TYR A 108 -13.68 12.16 8.06
N THR A 109 -13.81 11.58 6.85
CA THR A 109 -15.06 11.74 6.07
C THR A 109 -16.22 11.02 6.77
N VAL A 110 -15.96 9.83 7.33
CA VAL A 110 -16.94 9.14 8.19
C VAL A 110 -17.30 9.99 9.40
N TYR A 111 -16.32 10.64 10.03
CA TYR A 111 -16.56 11.54 11.16
C TYR A 111 -17.48 12.71 10.78
N GLU A 112 -17.21 13.39 9.67
CA GLU A 112 -18.03 14.50 9.16
C GLU A 112 -19.46 14.06 8.79
N LEU A 113 -19.64 12.83 8.30
CA LEU A 113 -20.94 12.28 7.94
C LEU A 113 -21.78 11.84 9.16
N MET A 114 -21.14 11.32 10.21
CA MET A 114 -21.83 10.75 11.37
C MET A 114 -22.10 11.78 12.47
N THR A 115 -21.24 12.80 12.63
CA THR A 115 -21.42 13.85 13.64
C THR A 115 -22.80 14.54 13.55
N PRO A 116 -23.31 14.93 12.36
CA PRO A 116 -24.65 15.53 12.23
C PRO A 116 -25.81 14.57 12.56
N ARG A 117 -25.59 13.26 12.49
CA ARG A 117 -26.57 12.23 12.84
C ARG A 117 -26.64 11.95 14.34
N GLY A 118 -25.60 12.32 15.10
CA GLY A 118 -25.48 12.00 16.52
C GLY A 118 -25.06 10.54 16.81
N THR A 119 -24.72 9.75 15.77
CA THR A 119 -24.23 8.38 15.94
C THR A 119 -22.81 8.40 16.53
N PRO A 120 -22.53 7.64 17.60
CA PRO A 120 -21.19 7.57 18.18
C PRO A 120 -20.14 7.05 17.17
N TYR A 121 -19.11 7.86 16.94
CA TYR A 121 -18.08 7.60 15.94
C TYR A 121 -17.34 6.27 16.13
N PHE A 122 -16.86 5.99 17.35
CA PHE A 122 -16.06 4.80 17.64
C PHE A 122 -16.83 3.48 17.47
N PRO A 123 -18.04 3.30 18.05
CA PRO A 123 -18.87 2.13 17.77
C PRO A 123 -19.18 1.96 16.29
N PHE A 124 -19.49 3.05 15.57
CA PHE A 124 -19.78 2.99 14.14
C PHE A 124 -18.56 2.52 13.33
N MET A 125 -17.38 3.09 13.60
CA MET A 125 -16.11 2.68 12.98
C MET A 125 -15.76 1.22 13.30
N CYS A 126 -16.02 0.75 14.52
CA CYS A 126 -15.84 -0.65 14.90
C CYS A 126 -16.69 -1.57 14.01
N TRP A 127 -17.98 -1.25 13.80
CA TRP A 127 -18.85 -2.02 12.91
C TRP A 127 -18.40 -1.99 11.45
N ILE A 128 -17.92 -0.86 10.94
CA ILE A 128 -17.31 -0.79 9.61
C ILE A 128 -16.16 -1.80 9.49
N TYR A 129 -15.28 -1.86 10.49
CA TYR A 129 -14.12 -2.75 10.45
C TYR A 129 -14.47 -4.22 10.67
N LEU A 130 -15.49 -4.53 11.49
CA LEU A 130 -15.99 -5.89 11.66
C LEU A 130 -16.65 -6.42 10.37
N TRP A 131 -17.48 -5.60 9.71
CA TRP A 131 -18.03 -5.95 8.39
C TRP A 131 -16.93 -6.09 7.34
N SER A 132 -15.93 -5.20 7.37
CA SER A 132 -14.76 -5.29 6.49
C SER A 132 -14.01 -6.61 6.69
N MET A 133 -13.76 -7.04 7.93
CA MET A 133 -13.16 -8.34 8.24
C MET A 133 -13.97 -9.50 7.62
N VAL A 134 -15.29 -9.48 7.74
CA VAL A 134 -16.17 -10.50 7.13
C VAL A 134 -16.01 -10.52 5.61
N PHE A 135 -16.01 -9.35 4.95
CA PHE A 135 -15.81 -9.28 3.50
C PHE A 135 -14.41 -9.74 3.07
N HIS A 136 -13.37 -9.45 3.84
CA HIS A 136 -12.02 -9.96 3.59
C HIS A 136 -11.97 -11.49 3.65
N ILE A 137 -12.62 -12.10 4.66
CA ILE A 137 -12.72 -13.55 4.78
C ILE A 137 -13.46 -14.14 3.58
N ILE A 138 -14.58 -13.56 3.17
CA ILE A 138 -15.35 -14.00 2.00
C ILE A 138 -14.50 -13.92 0.72
N ILE A 139 -13.76 -12.82 0.52
CA ILE A 139 -12.91 -12.63 -0.65
C ILE A 139 -11.75 -13.64 -0.68
N ALA A 140 -11.08 -13.84 0.46
CA ALA A 140 -9.95 -14.75 0.58
C ALA A 140 -10.37 -16.22 0.42
N VAL A 141 -11.45 -16.64 1.09
CA VAL A 141 -11.99 -18.01 1.00
C VAL A 141 -12.60 -18.28 -0.38
N GLY A 142 -13.26 -17.28 -0.98
CA GLY A 142 -13.86 -17.36 -2.31
C GLY A 142 -12.86 -17.25 -3.48
N ASN A 143 -11.56 -17.08 -3.18
CA ASN A 143 -10.49 -16.98 -4.18
C ASN A 143 -10.65 -15.78 -5.16
N TYR A 144 -11.36 -14.73 -4.73
CA TYR A 144 -11.63 -13.53 -5.53
C TYR A 144 -10.41 -12.63 -5.69
N ILE A 145 -9.32 -12.91 -4.97
CA ILE A 145 -8.02 -12.25 -5.14
C ILE A 145 -7.44 -12.48 -6.54
N SER A 146 -7.85 -13.56 -7.23
CA SER A 146 -7.53 -13.80 -8.63
C SER A 146 -7.99 -12.67 -9.58
N TRP A 147 -8.94 -11.82 -9.15
CA TRP A 147 -9.39 -10.64 -9.91
C TRP A 147 -8.39 -9.49 -9.91
N MET A 148 -7.33 -9.54 -9.09
CA MET A 148 -6.21 -8.59 -9.18
C MET A 148 -5.62 -8.47 -10.58
N ARG A 149 -5.72 -9.51 -11.41
CA ARG A 149 -5.32 -9.46 -12.83
C ARG A 149 -6.10 -8.45 -13.67
N ILE A 150 -7.14 -7.84 -13.10
CA ILE A 150 -7.90 -6.76 -13.72
C ILE A 150 -7.21 -5.42 -13.51
N ILE A 151 -6.42 -5.28 -12.45
CA ILE A 151 -5.68 -4.06 -12.15
C ILE A 151 -4.53 -3.96 -13.15
N SER A 152 -4.55 -2.91 -13.98
CA SER A 152 -3.49 -2.58 -14.95
C SER A 152 -2.56 -1.50 -14.41
N LEU A 153 -1.40 -1.31 -15.05
CA LEU A 153 -0.40 -0.31 -14.61
C LEU A 153 -1.00 1.09 -14.64
N TYR A 154 -1.88 1.37 -15.61
CA TYR A 154 -2.69 2.58 -15.69
C TYR A 154 -3.34 2.98 -14.36
N SER A 155 -3.96 2.02 -13.66
CA SER A 155 -4.70 2.31 -12.42
C SER A 155 -3.75 2.60 -11.26
N CYS A 156 -2.65 1.86 -11.19
CA CYS A 156 -1.59 2.07 -10.19
C CYS A 156 -0.90 3.42 -10.38
N ASP A 157 -0.62 3.80 -11.63
CA ASP A 157 0.06 5.03 -12.01
C ASP A 157 -0.80 6.26 -11.69
N ILE A 158 -2.10 6.21 -12.03
CA ILE A 158 -3.08 7.25 -11.68
C ILE A 158 -3.22 7.38 -10.17
N PHE A 159 -3.35 6.26 -9.45
CA PHE A 159 -3.46 6.29 -8.00
C PHE A 159 -2.24 6.92 -7.35
N GLY A 160 -1.03 6.53 -7.80
CA GLY A 160 0.20 7.16 -7.35
C GLY A 160 0.24 8.66 -7.65
N PHE A 161 -0.31 9.10 -8.78
CA PHE A 161 -0.36 10.52 -9.15
C PHE A 161 -1.34 11.28 -8.27
N PHE A 162 -2.51 10.71 -8.02
CA PHE A 162 -3.53 11.21 -7.09
C PHE A 162 -2.98 11.40 -5.67
N ILE A 163 -2.31 10.38 -5.10
CA ILE A 163 -1.73 10.46 -3.75
C ILE A 163 -0.72 11.61 -3.64
N ASN A 164 0.08 11.84 -4.67
CA ASN A 164 1.02 12.95 -4.69
C ASN A 164 0.32 14.33 -4.70
N LEU A 165 -0.80 14.47 -5.44
CA LEU A 165 -1.61 15.70 -5.40
C LEU A 165 -2.20 15.95 -4.01
N VAL A 166 -2.69 14.89 -3.35
CA VAL A 166 -3.17 14.96 -1.97
C VAL A 166 -2.05 15.42 -1.04
N TYR A 167 -0.83 14.89 -1.17
CA TYR A 167 0.29 15.31 -0.31
C TYR A 167 0.65 16.79 -0.47
N ILE A 168 0.61 17.33 -1.70
CA ILE A 168 0.80 18.77 -1.94
C ILE A 168 -0.31 19.57 -1.25
N GLN A 169 -1.57 19.18 -1.47
CA GLN A 169 -2.73 19.86 -0.86
C GLN A 169 -2.65 19.85 0.66
N LYS A 170 -2.28 18.72 1.27
CA LYS A 170 -2.15 18.56 2.72
C LYS A 170 -1.00 19.36 3.30
N GLY A 171 0.16 19.37 2.63
CA GLY A 171 1.29 20.23 3.00
C GLY A 171 0.88 21.70 3.05
N ILE A 172 0.14 22.17 2.04
CA ILE A 172 -0.38 23.55 1.98
C ILE A 172 -1.42 23.78 3.09
N GLN A 173 -2.37 22.86 3.29
CA GLN A 173 -3.42 23.00 4.29
C GLN A 173 -2.85 23.14 5.71
N ILE A 174 -1.87 22.31 6.07
CA ILE A 174 -1.20 22.40 7.39
C ILE A 174 -0.52 23.76 7.58
N LEU A 175 0.11 24.30 6.53
CA LEU A 175 0.72 25.64 6.61
C LEU A 175 -0.32 26.73 6.77
N LEU A 176 -1.44 26.66 6.05
CA LEU A 176 -2.53 27.63 6.16
C LEU A 176 -3.12 27.65 7.58
N ASN A 177 -3.35 26.49 8.18
CA ASN A 177 -3.84 26.40 9.56
C ASN A 177 -2.91 27.12 10.56
N GLN A 178 -1.58 27.12 10.34
CA GLN A 178 -0.66 27.88 11.21
C GLN A 178 -0.86 29.39 11.17
N PHE A 179 -1.36 29.94 10.06
CA PHE A 179 -1.66 31.36 9.95
C PHE A 179 -2.93 31.72 10.75
N ASP A 180 -3.90 30.81 10.81
CA ASP A 180 -5.18 31.01 11.48
C ASP A 180 -5.10 30.73 12.99
N ASP A 181 -4.36 29.70 13.40
CA ASP A 181 -4.36 29.19 14.78
C ASP A 181 -3.47 29.98 15.74
N VAL A 182 -2.39 30.60 15.26
CA VAL A 182 -1.37 31.20 16.13
C VAL A 182 -1.21 32.70 15.90
N ASN A 183 -0.42 33.09 14.89
CA ASN A 183 -0.06 34.47 14.60
C ASN A 183 0.53 34.58 13.19
N LEU A 184 0.38 35.74 12.55
CA LEU A 184 0.94 36.00 11.22
C LEU A 184 2.47 35.78 11.17
N ALA A 185 3.19 36.20 12.20
CA ALA A 185 4.64 35.99 12.32
C ALA A 185 5.01 34.50 12.44
N SER A 186 4.21 33.72 13.16
CA SER A 186 4.39 32.26 13.30
C SER A 186 4.10 31.54 11.98
N GLY A 187 3.08 31.98 11.24
CA GLY A 187 2.80 31.47 9.90
C GLY A 187 3.96 31.69 8.93
N TYR A 188 4.53 32.90 8.87
CA TYR A 188 5.72 33.16 8.04
C TYR A 188 6.93 32.33 8.46
N CYS A 189 7.15 32.17 9.77
CA CYS A 189 8.19 31.31 10.30
C CYS A 189 7.99 29.84 9.89
N SER A 190 6.75 29.35 9.99
CA SER A 190 6.36 28.00 9.59
C SER A 190 6.62 27.75 8.10
N VAL A 191 6.27 28.70 7.24
CA VAL A 191 6.57 28.63 5.80
C VAL A 191 8.07 28.60 5.55
N MET A 192 8.85 29.47 6.21
CA MET A 192 10.30 29.48 6.09
C MET A 192 10.91 28.12 6.46
N ILE A 193 10.50 27.55 7.61
CA ILE A 193 10.94 26.23 8.07
C ILE A 193 10.58 25.14 7.05
N ALA A 194 9.34 25.14 6.55
CA ALA A 194 8.90 24.15 5.58
C ALA A 194 9.70 24.23 4.28
N LEU A 195 9.98 25.43 3.76
CA LEU A 195 10.81 25.62 2.58
C LEU A 195 12.26 25.17 2.81
N CYS A 196 12.85 25.52 3.96
CA CYS A 196 14.18 25.04 4.33
C CYS A 196 14.23 23.51 4.44
N MET A 197 13.20 22.90 5.02
CA MET A 197 13.05 21.45 5.08
C MET A 197 13.01 20.82 3.68
N ILE A 198 12.24 21.40 2.74
CA ILE A 198 12.20 20.94 1.35
C ILE A 198 13.58 21.01 0.70
N ILE A 199 14.28 22.14 0.84
CA ILE A 199 15.61 22.34 0.25
C ILE A 199 16.60 21.32 0.80
N CYS A 200 16.60 21.08 2.12
CA CYS A 200 17.47 20.09 2.74
C CYS A 200 17.11 18.66 2.35
N GLY A 201 15.81 18.31 2.36
CA GLY A 201 15.33 16.96 2.03
C GLY A 201 15.59 16.58 0.58
N VAL A 202 15.13 17.41 -0.37
CA VAL A 202 15.37 17.22 -1.81
C VAL A 202 16.85 17.41 -2.16
N GLY A 203 17.53 18.33 -1.48
CA GLY A 203 18.98 18.48 -1.57
C GLY A 203 19.68 17.16 -1.23
N SER A 204 19.32 16.52 -0.11
CA SER A 204 19.95 15.27 0.32
C SER A 204 19.76 14.13 -0.67
N THR A 205 18.57 14.00 -1.26
CA THR A 205 18.32 12.99 -2.30
C THR A 205 19.07 13.32 -3.60
N THR A 206 19.19 14.60 -3.94
CA THR A 206 19.94 15.05 -5.13
C THR A 206 21.45 14.83 -4.97
N PHE A 207 22.01 15.22 -3.82
CA PHE A 207 23.39 14.94 -3.42
C PHE A 207 23.68 13.44 -3.41
N GLY A 208 22.69 12.66 -2.96
CA GLY A 208 22.73 11.22 -2.90
C GLY A 208 22.67 10.49 -4.26
N ASN A 209 21.91 10.99 -5.22
CA ASN A 209 21.70 10.25 -6.48
C ASN A 209 22.53 10.80 -7.64
N TYR A 210 22.69 12.12 -7.74
CA TYR A 210 23.23 12.77 -8.94
C TYR A 210 24.65 13.32 -8.77
N LEU A 211 25.05 13.71 -7.56
CA LEU A 211 26.38 14.27 -7.33
C LEU A 211 27.43 13.17 -7.11
N HIS A 212 28.47 13.16 -7.94
CA HIS A 212 29.60 12.22 -7.87
C HIS A 212 30.76 12.69 -6.98
N TYR A 213 30.58 13.76 -6.20
CA TYR A 213 31.65 14.32 -5.37
C TYR A 213 31.99 13.48 -4.13
N PHE A 214 31.08 12.60 -3.67
CA PHE A 214 31.27 11.79 -2.46
C PHE A 214 31.46 10.30 -2.75
N ARG A 215 32.14 9.61 -1.82
CA ARG A 215 32.25 8.14 -1.84
C ARG A 215 30.86 7.48 -1.80
N PRO A 216 30.64 6.34 -2.47
CA PRO A 216 29.34 5.68 -2.55
C PRO A 216 28.66 5.40 -1.21
N TRP A 217 29.44 5.03 -0.18
CA TRP A 217 28.92 4.79 1.16
C TRP A 217 28.37 6.07 1.83
N VAL A 218 29.11 7.18 1.77
CA VAL A 218 28.68 8.47 2.32
C VAL A 218 27.43 8.94 1.59
N ARG A 219 27.43 8.80 0.27
CA ARG A 219 26.31 9.16 -0.58
C ARG A 219 25.02 8.39 -0.22
N LYS A 220 25.16 7.09 0.08
CA LYS A 220 24.04 6.26 0.54
C LYS A 220 23.47 6.73 1.90
N VAL A 221 24.32 7.16 2.83
CA VAL A 221 23.88 7.74 4.11
C VAL A 221 23.02 9.00 3.91
N PHE A 222 23.36 9.86 2.94
CA PHE A 222 22.55 11.03 2.60
C PHE A 222 21.19 10.66 1.98
N VAL A 223 21.13 9.64 1.13
CA VAL A 223 19.84 9.16 0.56
C VAL A 223 18.96 8.59 1.67
N ASP A 224 19.50 7.68 2.48
CA ASP A 224 18.71 6.88 3.42
C ASP A 224 18.31 7.70 4.66
N TYR A 225 19.20 8.54 5.20
CA TYR A 225 18.99 9.26 6.46
C TYR A 225 18.82 10.77 6.31
N GLY A 226 18.89 11.31 5.09
CA GLY A 226 18.84 12.76 4.84
C GLY A 226 17.57 13.44 5.34
N VAL A 227 16.42 12.84 5.06
CA VAL A 227 15.12 13.38 5.50
C VAL A 227 15.02 13.34 7.03
N VAL A 228 15.44 12.23 7.65
CA VAL A 228 15.43 12.06 9.12
C VAL A 228 16.34 13.06 9.80
N ALA A 229 17.57 13.19 9.30
CA ALA A 229 18.53 14.17 9.81
C ALA A 229 18.00 15.59 9.69
N SER A 230 17.30 15.91 8.60
CA SER A 230 16.65 17.21 8.40
C SER A 230 15.53 17.44 9.42
N VAL A 231 14.66 16.45 9.67
CA VAL A 231 13.60 16.56 10.71
C VAL A 231 14.22 16.83 12.08
N ILE A 232 15.25 16.05 12.48
CA ILE A 232 15.93 16.22 13.77
C ILE A 232 16.61 17.59 13.84
N PHE A 233 17.30 18.01 12.77
CA PHE A 233 17.99 19.29 12.70
C PHE A 233 17.02 20.47 12.84
N PHE A 234 15.94 20.51 12.07
CA PHE A 234 14.98 21.62 12.14
C PHE A 234 14.18 21.61 13.45
N THR A 235 13.84 20.44 13.98
CA THR A 235 13.22 20.32 15.31
C THR A 235 14.15 20.87 16.41
N GLY A 236 15.43 20.49 16.38
CA GLY A 236 16.44 21.03 17.31
C GLY A 236 16.69 22.52 17.12
N PHE A 237 16.77 22.98 15.87
CA PHE A 237 16.99 24.38 15.53
C PHE A 237 15.88 25.28 16.07
N ILE A 238 14.63 24.82 16.04
CA ILE A 238 13.49 25.55 16.59
C ILE A 238 13.54 25.60 18.12
N HIS A 239 14.02 24.53 18.77
CA HIS A 239 14.11 24.48 20.23
C HIS A 239 15.31 25.26 20.81
N PHE A 240 16.44 25.27 20.09
CA PHE A 240 17.67 25.97 20.50
C PHE A 240 17.84 27.35 19.84
N GLY A 241 16.91 27.76 18.98
CA GLY A 241 17.03 28.92 18.11
C GLY A 241 16.72 30.25 18.80
N GLY A 242 17.77 31.02 19.13
CA GLY A 242 17.66 32.30 19.86
C GLY A 242 16.60 33.27 19.35
N LYS A 243 16.70 33.75 18.10
CA LYS A 243 15.75 34.74 17.52
C LYS A 243 14.33 34.21 17.25
N LEU A 244 14.13 32.90 17.38
CA LEU A 244 12.87 32.20 17.11
C LEU A 244 12.12 31.85 18.40
N ASN A 245 12.73 32.09 19.58
CA ASN A 245 12.08 31.87 20.87
C ASN A 245 10.87 32.77 21.12
N ASP A 246 10.79 33.92 20.42
CA ASP A 246 9.67 34.86 20.55
C ASP A 246 8.44 34.43 19.71
N THR A 247 8.55 33.36 18.93
CA THR A 247 7.46 32.83 18.09
C THR A 247 7.01 31.45 18.57
N GLU A 248 5.76 31.33 18.97
CA GLU A 248 5.13 30.05 19.27
C GLU A 248 4.77 29.34 17.96
N LEU A 249 5.28 28.12 17.75
CA LEU A 249 4.94 27.26 16.62
C LEU A 249 4.05 26.13 17.12
N ALA A 250 3.03 25.75 16.36
CA ALA A 250 2.21 24.60 16.72
C ALA A 250 3.03 23.31 16.66
N ARG A 251 2.84 22.45 17.66
CA ARG A 251 3.56 21.20 17.83
C ARG A 251 2.58 20.03 17.80
N LEU A 252 3.11 18.82 17.66
CA LEU A 252 2.31 17.61 17.77
C LEU A 252 1.68 17.50 19.17
N PRO A 253 0.35 17.36 19.28
CA PRO A 253 -0.31 17.12 20.54
C PRO A 253 0.03 15.70 21.02
N ILE A 254 0.60 15.58 22.21
CA ILE A 254 0.95 14.31 22.84
C ILE A 254 0.05 14.04 24.04
N THR A 255 -0.28 12.77 24.26
CA THR A 255 -1.04 12.32 25.42
C THR A 255 -0.20 11.42 26.33
N LYS A 256 -0.81 10.84 27.37
CA LYS A 256 -0.11 9.90 28.25
C LYS A 256 0.26 8.63 27.47
N SER A 257 1.46 8.12 27.71
CA SER A 257 1.97 6.90 27.06
C SER A 257 1.03 5.71 27.20
N PHE A 258 0.87 4.96 26.11
CA PHE A 258 0.05 3.75 26.01
C PHE A 258 -1.44 3.95 26.32
N GLN A 259 -1.91 5.20 26.25
CA GLN A 259 -3.31 5.53 26.48
C GLN A 259 -3.94 6.16 25.23
N PRO A 260 -5.25 5.96 24.99
CA PRO A 260 -5.94 6.60 23.88
C PRO A 260 -5.91 8.13 24.03
N THR A 261 -6.16 8.85 22.94
CA THR A 261 -6.06 10.29 22.90
C THR A 261 -7.23 10.96 23.65
N GLU A 262 -8.45 10.46 23.45
CA GLU A 262 -9.62 10.83 24.26
C GLU A 262 -9.79 9.89 25.48
N HIS A 263 -10.03 10.49 26.63
CA HIS A 263 -10.34 9.80 27.90
C HIS A 263 -11.61 10.39 28.53
N GLY A 264 -12.46 9.54 29.10
CA GLY A 264 -13.70 9.96 29.77
C GLY A 264 -14.94 9.31 29.17
N ASP A 265 -16.04 10.05 29.09
CA ASP A 265 -17.38 9.54 28.71
C ASP A 265 -17.45 8.90 27.31
N ILE A 266 -16.53 9.24 26.40
CA ILE A 266 -16.48 8.72 25.02
C ILE A 266 -15.72 7.39 24.91
N ARG A 267 -14.71 7.14 25.76
CA ARG A 267 -13.97 5.87 25.88
C ARG A 267 -13.80 5.45 27.35
N PRO A 268 -14.85 4.95 28.01
CA PRO A 268 -14.81 4.63 29.44
C PRO A 268 -13.87 3.47 29.82
N HIS A 269 -13.43 2.64 28.86
CA HIS A 269 -12.68 1.39 29.10
C HIS A 269 -11.28 1.35 28.45
N GLY A 270 -10.72 2.52 28.09
CA GLY A 270 -9.41 2.60 27.45
C GLY A 270 -9.46 2.23 25.97
N TRP A 271 -8.68 1.22 25.56
CA TRP A 271 -8.58 0.82 24.14
C TRP A 271 -9.81 0.05 23.63
N PHE A 272 -10.56 -0.63 24.50
CA PHE A 272 -11.68 -1.46 24.06
C PHE A 272 -12.94 -0.62 23.80
N ILE A 273 -13.51 -0.73 22.60
CA ILE A 273 -14.77 -0.08 22.23
C ILE A 273 -15.96 -1.00 22.47
N HIS A 274 -16.94 -0.52 23.23
CA HIS A 274 -18.25 -1.16 23.34
C HIS A 274 -19.09 -0.94 22.07
N PHE A 275 -19.06 -1.91 21.17
CA PHE A 275 -19.86 -2.01 19.94
C PHE A 275 -21.27 -2.67 20.06
N TRP A 276 -21.85 -2.85 21.26
CA TRP A 276 -23.01 -3.73 21.49
C TRP A 276 -24.30 -3.01 21.03
N PRO A 277 -25.17 -3.64 20.20
CA PRO A 277 -26.42 -3.02 19.78
C PRO A 277 -27.35 -2.81 20.99
N GLY A 278 -27.81 -1.57 21.20
CA GLY A 278 -28.77 -1.23 22.28
C GLY A 278 -28.22 -0.43 23.47
N GLU A 279 -26.91 -0.37 23.69
CA GLU A 279 -26.32 0.55 24.70
C GLU A 279 -25.76 1.83 24.07
N ASN A 280 -25.07 1.73 22.92
CA ASN A 280 -24.37 2.86 22.29
C ASN A 280 -24.68 3.05 20.79
N ILE A 281 -25.38 2.13 20.14
CA ILE A 281 -25.67 2.21 18.70
C ILE A 281 -27.03 1.59 18.34
N GLU A 282 -27.76 2.23 17.44
CA GLU A 282 -28.99 1.68 16.88
C GLU A 282 -28.68 0.55 15.89
N VAL A 283 -29.56 -0.45 15.82
CA VAL A 283 -29.43 -1.57 14.86
C VAL A 283 -29.42 -1.04 13.42
N GLY A 284 -30.11 0.07 13.14
CA GLY A 284 -30.09 0.73 11.83
C GLY A 284 -28.68 1.18 11.41
N ASP A 285 -27.91 1.74 12.35
CA ASP A 285 -26.55 2.23 12.10
C ASP A 285 -25.56 1.08 11.87
N VAL A 286 -25.80 -0.08 12.48
CA VAL A 286 -25.01 -1.31 12.23
C VAL A 286 -25.14 -1.76 10.78
N PHE A 287 -26.33 -1.67 10.18
CA PHE A 287 -26.53 -1.98 8.76
C PHE A 287 -26.06 -0.84 7.84
N LEU A 288 -26.15 0.41 8.30
CA LEU A 288 -25.61 1.57 7.58
C LEU A 288 -24.08 1.51 7.43
N ALA A 289 -23.37 0.80 8.31
CA ALA A 289 -21.93 0.59 8.20
C ALA A 289 -21.51 -0.31 7.01
N ILE A 290 -22.42 -1.10 6.43
CA ILE A 290 -22.09 -2.07 5.37
C ILE A 290 -21.53 -1.40 4.09
N PRO A 291 -22.14 -0.37 3.49
CA PRO A 291 -21.57 0.33 2.34
C PRO A 291 -20.16 0.88 2.59
N PHE A 292 -19.91 1.46 3.77
CA PHE A 292 -18.60 1.95 4.17
C PHE A 292 -17.58 0.82 4.27
N ALA A 293 -17.99 -0.33 4.85
CA ALA A 293 -17.15 -1.51 4.96
C ALA A 293 -16.79 -2.11 3.59
N ILE A 294 -17.72 -2.10 2.62
CA ILE A 294 -17.46 -2.53 1.24
C ILE A 294 -16.41 -1.62 0.59
N LEU A 295 -16.57 -0.30 0.71
CA LEU A 295 -15.61 0.68 0.17
C LEU A 295 -14.23 0.51 0.80
N LEU A 296 -14.16 0.35 2.12
CA LEU A 296 -12.90 0.11 2.84
C LEU A 296 -12.25 -1.23 2.42
N THR A 297 -13.05 -2.29 2.28
CA THR A 297 -12.54 -3.60 1.83
C THR A 297 -11.95 -3.52 0.44
N PHE A 298 -12.58 -2.78 -0.47
CA PHE A 298 -12.06 -2.58 -1.82
C PHE A 298 -10.80 -1.72 -1.85
N LEU A 299 -10.72 -0.69 -1.00
CA LEU A 299 -9.51 0.09 -0.82
C LEU A 299 -8.35 -0.81 -0.39
N PHE A 300 -8.57 -1.67 0.61
CA PHE A 300 -7.55 -2.58 1.12
C PHE A 300 -7.19 -3.65 0.10
N TYR A 301 -8.18 -4.12 -0.65
CA TYR A 301 -7.97 -5.00 -1.78
C TYR A 301 -7.09 -4.37 -2.85
N PHE A 302 -7.17 -3.06 -3.08
CA PHE A 302 -6.28 -2.40 -4.04
C PHE A 302 -4.89 -2.18 -3.42
N ASP A 303 -4.81 -1.41 -2.33
CA ASP A 303 -3.56 -0.95 -1.73
C ASP A 303 -2.62 -2.10 -1.33
N HIS A 304 -3.13 -3.09 -0.60
CA HIS A 304 -2.31 -4.21 -0.12
C HIS A 304 -1.75 -5.03 -1.28
N ASN A 305 -2.60 -5.29 -2.27
CA ASN A 305 -2.26 -6.12 -3.40
C ASN A 305 -1.31 -5.43 -4.37
N VAL A 306 -1.51 -4.14 -4.65
CA VAL A 306 -0.59 -3.31 -5.44
C VAL A 306 0.75 -3.19 -4.72
N SER A 307 0.75 -2.91 -3.41
CA SER A 307 1.97 -2.87 -2.60
C SER A 307 2.73 -4.20 -2.63
N SER A 308 2.03 -5.33 -2.46
CA SER A 308 2.63 -6.68 -2.53
C SER A 308 3.20 -6.97 -3.93
N LEU A 309 2.52 -6.53 -4.98
CA LEU A 309 2.98 -6.69 -6.36
C LEU A 309 4.24 -5.86 -6.67
N MET A 310 4.27 -4.61 -6.23
CA MET A 310 5.42 -3.72 -6.39
C MET A 310 6.66 -4.22 -5.65
N CYS A 311 6.49 -4.79 -4.45
CA CYS A 311 7.61 -5.37 -3.70
C CYS A 311 8.14 -6.68 -4.33
N GLN A 312 7.39 -7.26 -5.27
CA GLN A 312 7.69 -8.52 -5.96
C GLN A 312 7.97 -8.36 -7.46
N SER A 313 8.15 -7.13 -7.95
CA SER A 313 8.43 -6.86 -9.36
C SER A 313 9.62 -7.68 -9.89
N LYS A 314 9.53 -8.15 -11.15
CA LYS A 314 10.60 -8.77 -11.98
C LYS A 314 11.98 -8.14 -11.85
N GLU A 315 12.05 -6.84 -11.57
CA GLU A 315 13.33 -6.15 -11.35
C GLU A 315 14.12 -6.73 -10.17
N TYR A 316 13.43 -7.35 -9.21
CA TYR A 316 14.00 -7.92 -8.01
C TYR A 316 14.15 -9.44 -8.16
N PRO A 317 15.37 -9.97 -8.12
CA PRO A 317 15.62 -11.42 -8.17
C PRO A 317 15.23 -12.08 -6.84
N LEU A 318 13.92 -12.29 -6.63
CA LEU A 318 13.34 -13.01 -5.49
C LEU A 318 13.44 -14.53 -5.68
N LYS A 319 13.60 -15.28 -4.58
CA LYS A 319 13.78 -16.74 -4.61
C LYS A 319 12.60 -17.50 -4.02
N LYS A 320 11.89 -16.92 -3.04
CA LYS A 320 10.82 -17.59 -2.31
C LYS A 320 9.44 -17.32 -2.98
N PRO A 321 8.47 -18.25 -2.86
CA PRO A 321 7.18 -18.15 -3.58
C PRO A 321 6.27 -17.08 -2.98
N ALA A 322 5.60 -16.27 -3.79
CA ALA A 322 4.70 -15.22 -3.28
C ALA A 322 3.42 -15.79 -2.63
N SER A 323 2.85 -15.01 -1.70
CA SER A 323 1.58 -15.29 -1.02
C SER A 323 0.71 -14.05 -1.10
N PHE A 324 -0.56 -14.22 -1.51
CA PHE A 324 -1.53 -13.12 -1.63
C PHE A 324 -2.81 -13.44 -0.86
N HIS A 325 -3.28 -14.69 -0.90
CA HIS A 325 -4.54 -15.09 -0.28
C HIS A 325 -4.45 -15.09 1.24
N TRP A 326 -3.36 -15.63 1.77
CA TRP A 326 -3.13 -15.63 3.21
C TRP A 326 -2.88 -14.23 3.76
N ASP A 327 -2.09 -13.41 3.04
CA ASP A 327 -1.74 -12.06 3.45
C ASP A 327 -2.98 -11.16 3.51
N PHE A 328 -3.88 -11.29 2.53
CA PHE A 328 -5.14 -10.55 2.52
C PHE A 328 -6.11 -11.00 3.63
N LEU A 329 -6.14 -12.29 3.96
CA LEU A 329 -6.90 -12.80 5.09
C LEU A 329 -6.35 -12.25 6.42
N LEU A 330 -5.02 -12.27 6.58
CA LEU A 330 -4.35 -11.73 7.76
C LEU A 330 -4.65 -10.24 7.93
N LEU A 331 -4.60 -9.46 6.84
CA LEU A 331 -4.97 -8.05 6.83
C LEU A 331 -6.42 -7.83 7.32
N GLY A 332 -7.36 -8.65 6.84
CA GLY A 332 -8.76 -8.59 7.28
C GLY A 332 -8.92 -8.86 8.78
N LEU A 333 -8.23 -9.88 9.31
CA LEU A 333 -8.24 -10.18 10.75
C LEU A 333 -7.62 -9.04 11.58
N THR A 334 -6.51 -8.45 11.12
CA THR A 334 -5.91 -7.30 11.79
C THR A 334 -6.82 -6.07 11.76
N THR A 335 -7.60 -5.89 10.69
CA THR A 335 -8.58 -4.80 10.55
C THR A 335 -9.72 -4.96 11.55
N GLY A 336 -10.27 -6.17 11.70
CA GLY A 336 -11.30 -6.46 12.70
C GLY A 336 -10.80 -6.20 14.12
N PHE A 337 -9.58 -6.64 14.43
CA PHE A 337 -8.96 -6.37 15.74
C PHE A 337 -8.69 -4.87 15.98
N ALA A 338 -8.25 -4.15 14.95
CA ALA A 338 -8.07 -2.71 15.01
C ALA A 338 -9.39 -1.98 15.36
N GLY A 339 -10.53 -2.47 14.86
CA GLY A 339 -11.86 -1.95 15.21
C GLY A 339 -12.24 -2.15 16.65
N ILE A 340 -11.98 -3.34 17.20
CA ILE A 340 -12.25 -3.63 18.61
C ILE A 340 -11.39 -2.74 19.53
N MET A 341 -10.14 -2.48 19.15
CA MET A 341 -9.22 -1.61 19.89
C MET A 341 -9.38 -0.11 19.59
N GLY A 342 -10.26 0.28 18.67
CA GLY A 342 -10.44 1.69 18.31
C GLY A 342 -9.19 2.36 17.79
N ILE A 343 -8.38 1.63 17.03
CA ILE A 343 -7.22 2.15 16.30
C ILE A 343 -7.51 2.16 14.80
N PRO A 344 -6.90 3.06 14.02
CA PRO A 344 -6.99 3.00 12.57
C PRO A 344 -6.39 1.66 12.08
N PRO A 345 -6.97 1.01 11.06
CA PRO A 345 -6.49 -0.26 10.56
C PRO A 345 -5.17 -0.06 9.78
N PRO A 346 -4.14 -0.89 10.02
CA PRO A 346 -2.93 -0.85 9.20
C PRO A 346 -3.20 -1.46 7.81
N ASN A 347 -2.60 -0.89 6.77
CA ASN A 347 -2.73 -1.35 5.38
C ASN A 347 -1.39 -1.26 4.62
N GLY A 348 -1.29 -1.91 3.47
CA GLY A 348 -0.10 -1.95 2.63
C GLY A 348 0.39 -0.57 2.20
N LEU A 349 1.66 -0.30 2.44
CA LEU A 349 2.31 0.97 2.18
C LEU A 349 3.00 0.98 0.81
N ILE A 350 2.34 1.55 -0.20
CA ILE A 350 2.78 1.49 -1.61
C ILE A 350 4.22 1.99 -1.83
N PRO A 351 4.64 3.19 -1.40
CA PRO A 351 6.01 3.65 -1.66
C PRO A 351 7.04 3.02 -0.72
N GLN A 352 6.66 2.65 0.51
CA GLN A 352 7.60 2.05 1.47
C GLN A 352 7.95 0.60 1.12
N ALA A 353 7.02 -0.18 0.54
CA ALA A 353 7.26 -1.57 0.19
C ALA A 353 8.40 -1.79 -0.84
N PRO A 354 8.46 -1.08 -1.99
CA PRO A 354 9.58 -1.20 -2.92
C PRO A 354 10.88 -0.62 -2.35
N LEU A 355 10.83 0.46 -1.56
CA LEU A 355 12.01 1.01 -0.88
C LEU A 355 12.61 0.01 0.11
N HIS A 356 11.75 -0.76 0.81
CA HIS A 356 12.17 -1.83 1.69
C HIS A 356 12.86 -2.95 0.91
N THR A 357 12.25 -3.44 -0.17
CA THR A 357 12.87 -4.45 -1.04
C THR A 357 14.21 -3.96 -1.58
N ASP A 358 14.30 -2.72 -2.07
CA ASP A 358 15.52 -2.15 -2.63
C ASP A 358 16.66 -2.01 -1.61
N SER A 359 16.33 -1.64 -0.36
CA SER A 359 17.31 -1.57 0.72
C SER A 359 17.96 -2.94 1.04
N LEU A 360 17.27 -4.04 0.72
CA LEU A 360 17.70 -5.41 0.91
C LEU A 360 18.34 -6.04 -0.34
N VAL A 361 18.39 -5.31 -1.46
CA VAL A 361 19.05 -5.77 -2.70
C VAL A 361 20.56 -5.78 -2.52
N VAL A 362 21.18 -6.91 -2.83
CA VAL A 362 22.63 -7.03 -3.00
C VAL A 362 22.98 -6.65 -4.43
N TYR A 363 23.82 -5.62 -4.57
CA TYR A 363 24.36 -5.15 -5.84
C TYR A 363 25.71 -5.80 -6.11
N ASP A 364 25.95 -6.19 -7.36
CA ASP A 364 27.25 -6.61 -7.86
C ASP A 364 28.22 -5.42 -7.94
N HIS A 365 29.52 -5.69 -8.05
CA HIS A 365 30.55 -4.67 -8.32
C HIS A 365 30.26 -3.87 -9.60
N SER A 366 29.53 -4.48 -10.54
CA SER A 366 29.07 -3.87 -11.79
C SER A 366 27.77 -3.05 -11.64
N GLY A 367 27.17 -2.99 -10.44
CA GLY A 367 25.91 -2.28 -10.18
C GLY A 367 24.64 -3.07 -10.53
N LYS A 368 24.74 -4.34 -10.93
CA LYS A 368 23.58 -5.19 -11.26
C LYS A 368 22.97 -5.82 -9.99
N LYS A 369 21.63 -5.90 -9.90
CA LYS A 369 20.90 -6.55 -8.81
C LYS A 369 21.16 -8.07 -8.84
N LEU A 370 21.80 -8.65 -7.81
CA LEU A 370 22.16 -10.08 -7.73
C LEU A 370 21.09 -10.91 -7.02
N SER A 371 20.72 -10.51 -5.81
CA SER A 371 19.72 -11.20 -4.98
C SER A 371 19.14 -10.26 -3.93
N VAL A 372 17.91 -10.51 -3.51
CA VAL A 372 17.31 -9.84 -2.35
C VAL A 372 17.42 -10.74 -1.12
N VAL A 373 17.75 -10.15 0.03
CA VAL A 373 17.70 -10.86 1.31
C VAL A 373 16.25 -10.85 1.81
N GLU A 374 15.52 -11.94 1.55
CA GLU A 374 14.13 -12.09 1.98
C GLU A 374 14.07 -12.50 3.46
N GLN A 375 13.59 -11.61 4.33
CA GLN A 375 13.58 -11.81 5.78
C GLN A 375 12.34 -11.16 6.45
N ARG A 376 12.09 -11.54 7.71
CA ARG A 376 10.96 -11.06 8.55
C ARG A 376 11.34 -10.00 9.58
N VAL A 377 12.61 -9.99 9.96
CA VAL A 377 13.15 -9.25 11.09
C VAL A 377 12.97 -7.74 10.93
N THR A 378 13.20 -7.15 9.76
CA THR A 378 13.09 -5.68 9.56
C THR A 378 11.69 -5.17 9.84
N ASN A 379 10.66 -5.86 9.36
CA ASN A 379 9.26 -5.47 9.55
C ASN A 379 8.86 -5.60 11.02
N THR A 380 9.19 -6.74 11.65
CA THR A 380 8.94 -6.96 13.08
C THR A 380 9.71 -5.95 13.96
N VAL A 381 10.98 -5.69 13.64
CA VAL A 381 11.83 -4.73 14.36
C VAL A 381 11.32 -3.30 14.19
N GLN A 382 10.87 -2.90 13.00
CA GLN A 382 10.22 -1.62 12.79
C GLN A 382 8.94 -1.49 13.63
N GLY A 383 8.09 -2.53 13.67
CA GLY A 383 6.90 -2.56 14.52
C GLY A 383 7.24 -2.41 16.01
N ILE A 384 8.25 -3.14 16.50
CA ILE A 384 8.73 -3.05 17.89
C ILE A 384 9.31 -1.66 18.18
N MET A 385 10.14 -1.09 17.30
CA MET A 385 10.68 0.27 17.48
C MET A 385 9.57 1.32 17.53
N THR A 386 8.51 1.15 16.71
CA THR A 386 7.34 2.03 16.72
C THR A 386 6.58 1.91 18.03
N PHE A 387 6.45 0.70 18.59
CA PHE A 387 5.88 0.50 19.93
C PHE A 387 6.73 1.16 21.03
N VAL A 388 8.05 1.08 20.94
CA VAL A 388 8.97 1.73 21.89
C VAL A 388 8.85 3.26 21.82
N MET A 389 8.62 3.84 20.64
CA MET A 389 8.40 5.28 20.48
C MET A 389 7.18 5.81 21.24
N MET A 390 6.21 4.95 21.57
CA MET A 390 5.05 5.33 22.39
C MET A 390 5.39 5.49 23.89
N SER A 391 6.58 5.04 24.32
CA SER A 391 7.02 5.27 25.70
C SER A 391 7.32 6.74 25.99
N ARG A 392 7.14 7.17 27.25
CA ARG A 392 7.22 8.57 27.70
C ARG A 392 8.40 9.37 27.13
N PRO A 393 9.66 8.93 27.24
CA PRO A 393 10.80 9.77 26.82
C PRO A 393 10.80 10.03 25.31
N PHE A 394 10.47 9.03 24.51
CA PHE A 394 10.42 9.16 23.05
C PHE A 394 9.18 9.92 22.58
N LEU A 395 8.03 9.72 23.25
CA LEU A 395 6.82 10.46 22.95
C LEU A 395 6.98 11.96 23.23
N VAL A 396 7.71 12.34 24.29
CA VAL A 396 8.05 13.74 24.55
C VAL A 396 8.92 14.31 23.42
N ILE A 397 9.93 13.56 22.96
CA ILE A 397 10.75 13.98 21.81
C ILE A 397 9.88 14.17 20.55
N LEU A 398 8.91 13.30 20.36
CA LEU A 398 7.98 13.40 19.24
C LEU A 398 7.09 14.65 19.32
N GLY A 399 6.60 14.97 20.51
CA GLY A 399 5.84 16.19 20.78
C GLY A 399 6.63 17.48 20.61
N LEU A 400 7.96 17.42 20.48
CA LEU A 400 8.77 18.59 20.15
C LEU A 400 8.77 18.91 18.66
N VAL A 401 8.40 17.96 17.79
CA VAL A 401 8.42 18.15 16.34
C VAL A 401 7.32 19.16 15.95
N PRO A 402 7.68 20.30 15.35
CA PRO A 402 6.71 21.31 14.94
C PRO A 402 5.93 20.85 13.70
N GLN A 403 4.65 21.24 13.64
CA GLN A 403 3.76 20.88 12.52
C GLN A 403 4.28 21.43 11.18
N ALA A 404 4.98 22.58 11.19
CA ALA A 404 5.67 23.14 10.04
C ALA A 404 6.70 22.19 9.40
N VAL A 405 7.44 21.41 10.22
CA VAL A 405 8.41 20.42 9.75
C VAL A 405 7.69 19.25 9.07
N LEU A 406 6.53 18.84 9.60
CA LEU A 406 5.68 17.80 9.00
C LEU A 406 5.08 18.25 7.67
N SER A 407 4.71 19.52 7.53
CA SER A 407 4.32 20.08 6.23
C SER A 407 5.46 20.00 5.22
N GLY A 408 6.68 20.40 5.61
CA GLY A 408 7.89 20.22 4.78
C GLY A 408 8.11 18.77 4.34
N LEU A 409 7.84 17.81 5.23
CA LEU A 409 7.87 16.37 4.92
C LEU A 409 6.82 15.98 3.86
N PHE A 410 5.58 16.45 3.94
CA PHE A 410 4.56 16.21 2.91
C PHE A 410 5.02 16.68 1.52
N PHE A 411 5.65 17.85 1.43
CA PHE A 411 6.21 18.34 0.18
C PHE A 411 7.37 17.49 -0.34
N ILE A 412 8.29 17.04 0.53
CA ILE A 412 9.38 16.15 0.13
C ILE A 412 8.84 14.83 -0.44
N MET A 413 7.84 14.24 0.24
CA MET A 413 7.19 13.02 -0.21
C MET A 413 6.51 13.22 -1.56
N ALA A 414 5.78 14.33 -1.74
CA ALA A 414 5.12 14.66 -2.99
C ALA A 414 6.10 14.89 -4.15
N ILE A 415 7.18 15.67 -3.95
CA ILE A 415 8.16 15.95 -4.99
C ILE A 415 8.89 14.67 -5.41
N SER A 416 9.29 13.85 -4.44
CA SER A 416 9.96 12.58 -4.70
C SER A 416 9.03 11.59 -5.41
N GLY A 417 7.78 11.51 -4.97
CA GLY A 417 6.76 10.67 -5.60
C GLY A 417 6.41 11.12 -7.02
N LEU A 418 6.25 12.41 -7.28
CA LEU A 418 6.05 12.96 -8.64
C LEU A 418 7.26 12.72 -9.53
N HIS A 419 8.48 12.75 -9.00
CA HIS A 419 9.67 12.46 -9.80
C HIS A 419 9.74 11.00 -10.25
N GLY A 420 9.33 10.06 -9.39
CA GLY A 420 9.28 8.64 -9.71
C GLY A 420 8.03 8.20 -10.49
N ASN A 421 6.95 8.98 -10.48
CA ASN A 421 5.68 8.60 -11.08
C ASN A 421 5.74 8.58 -12.62
N ILE A 422 5.25 7.48 -13.20
CA ILE A 422 5.24 7.24 -14.65
C ILE A 422 4.38 8.30 -15.38
N VAL A 423 3.19 8.64 -14.88
CA VAL A 423 2.32 9.69 -15.46
C VAL A 423 3.07 11.02 -15.53
N THR A 424 3.74 11.41 -14.46
CA THR A 424 4.49 12.68 -14.43
C THR A 424 5.66 12.66 -15.39
N ASN A 425 6.36 11.53 -15.51
CA ASN A 425 7.42 11.38 -16.51
C ASN A 425 6.86 11.39 -17.95
N ARG A 426 5.69 10.80 -18.20
CA ARG A 426 5.00 10.93 -19.50
C ARG A 426 4.60 12.37 -19.80
N ILE A 427 4.15 13.15 -18.82
CA ILE A 427 3.91 14.59 -18.98
C ILE A 427 5.22 15.33 -19.28
N ARG A 428 6.31 15.06 -18.53
CA ARG A 428 7.63 15.67 -18.77
C ARG A 428 8.14 15.39 -20.18
N TYR A 429 7.90 14.20 -20.71
CA TYR A 429 8.25 13.84 -22.08
C TYR A 429 7.59 14.76 -23.12
N ILE A 430 6.35 15.21 -22.89
CA ILE A 430 5.65 16.15 -23.80
C ILE A 430 6.42 17.47 -23.94
N PHE A 431 7.08 17.91 -22.87
CA PHE A 431 7.84 19.15 -22.81
C PHE A 431 9.35 18.98 -23.06
N LEU A 432 9.83 17.74 -23.28
CA LEU A 432 11.25 17.45 -23.43
C LEU A 432 11.71 17.67 -24.89
N ASP A 433 12.89 18.27 -25.06
CA ASP A 433 13.48 18.48 -26.38
C ASP A 433 13.93 17.13 -27.00
N LYS A 434 13.61 16.94 -28.28
CA LYS A 434 13.96 15.73 -29.05
C LYS A 434 15.47 15.54 -29.15
N HIS A 435 16.24 16.63 -29.20
CA HIS A 435 17.70 16.59 -29.27
C HIS A 435 18.34 16.02 -27.99
N TYR A 436 17.70 16.16 -26.83
CA TYR A 436 18.19 15.61 -25.55
C TYR A 436 17.96 14.09 -25.46
N ILE A 437 16.87 13.59 -26.04
CA ILE A 437 16.50 12.16 -26.01
C ILE A 437 17.45 11.33 -26.88
N GLU A 438 17.85 11.86 -28.04
CA GLU A 438 18.68 11.16 -29.01
C GLU A 438 20.18 11.17 -28.66
N ASN A 439 20.66 12.24 -28.00
CA ASN A 439 22.11 12.45 -27.81
C ASN A 439 22.63 12.19 -26.39
N ASP A 440 21.78 12.12 -25.35
CA ASP A 440 22.26 11.95 -23.97
C ASP A 440 22.24 10.45 -23.52
N PRO A 441 23.41 9.87 -23.15
CA PRO A 441 23.50 8.50 -22.63
C PRO A 441 22.73 8.25 -21.34
N ASN A 442 22.47 9.30 -20.54
CA ASN A 442 21.83 9.22 -19.22
C ASN A 442 20.29 9.34 -19.25
N CYS A 443 19.67 9.41 -20.43
CA CYS A 443 18.22 9.49 -20.55
C CYS A 443 17.55 8.20 -20.01
N PRO A 444 16.58 8.27 -19.08
CA PRO A 444 15.88 7.09 -18.58
C PRO A 444 15.27 6.24 -19.69
N GLN A 445 15.40 4.92 -19.62
CA GLN A 445 14.96 3.97 -20.65
C GLN A 445 13.49 4.18 -21.05
N LEU A 446 12.65 4.54 -20.09
CA LEU A 446 11.24 4.92 -20.29
C LEU A 446 11.04 5.96 -21.39
N PHE A 447 11.88 6.99 -21.46
CA PHE A 447 11.77 8.05 -22.47
C PHE A 447 12.19 7.59 -23.87
N ARG A 448 13.12 6.64 -23.96
CA ARG A 448 13.53 6.03 -25.23
C ARG A 448 12.48 5.06 -25.76
N ASP A 449 11.87 4.27 -24.87
CA ASP A 449 10.79 3.35 -25.22
C ASP A 449 9.54 4.11 -25.69
N ILE A 450 9.21 5.24 -25.05
CA ILE A 450 8.13 6.14 -25.49
C ILE A 450 8.46 6.80 -26.84
N HIS A 451 9.72 7.16 -27.09
CA HIS A 451 10.13 7.75 -28.37
C HIS A 451 10.14 6.76 -29.53
N ALA A 452 10.30 5.45 -29.25
CA ALA A 452 10.22 4.37 -30.22
C ALA A 452 8.78 4.02 -30.65
N LEU A 453 7.76 4.65 -30.06
CA LEU A 453 6.36 4.40 -30.41
C LEU A 453 6.05 4.86 -31.85
N PRO A 454 5.47 3.98 -32.69
CA PRO A 454 5.23 4.27 -34.10
C PRO A 454 4.14 5.34 -34.31
N THR A 455 3.19 5.51 -33.37
CA THR A 455 2.17 6.56 -33.46
C THR A 455 2.02 7.40 -32.18
N LYS A 456 2.50 8.66 -32.22
CA LYS A 456 2.45 9.58 -31.06
C LYS A 456 1.03 10.02 -30.66
N LYS A 457 0.03 9.90 -31.56
CA LYS A 457 -1.35 10.35 -31.32
C LYS A 457 -2.02 9.61 -30.15
N TRP A 458 -1.91 8.28 -30.11
CA TRP A 458 -2.53 7.45 -29.08
C TRP A 458 -1.86 7.63 -27.72
N PHE A 459 -0.54 7.86 -27.71
CA PHE A 459 0.20 8.24 -26.51
C PHE A 459 -0.36 9.53 -25.88
N TYR A 460 -0.55 10.60 -26.66
CA TYR A 460 -1.10 11.85 -26.12
C TYR A 460 -2.53 11.67 -25.57
N ILE A 461 -3.38 10.92 -26.26
CA ILE A 461 -4.74 10.62 -25.77
C ILE A 461 -4.68 9.85 -24.45
N TYR A 462 -3.82 8.83 -24.36
CA TYR A 462 -3.65 8.03 -23.15
C TYR A 462 -3.19 8.87 -21.95
N VAL A 463 -2.16 9.71 -22.12
CA VAL A 463 -1.67 10.61 -21.06
C VAL A 463 -2.74 11.60 -20.62
N VAL A 464 -3.54 12.13 -21.55
CA VAL A 464 -4.66 13.02 -21.22
C VAL A 464 -5.71 12.28 -20.37
N LEU A 465 -6.03 11.03 -20.70
CA LEU A 465 -6.96 10.22 -19.91
C LEU A 465 -6.40 9.94 -18.50
N GLU A 466 -5.10 9.68 -18.36
CA GLU A 466 -4.45 9.49 -17.05
C GLU A 466 -4.56 10.75 -16.18
N VAL A 467 -4.24 11.91 -16.75
CA VAL A 467 -4.30 13.19 -16.03
C VAL A 467 -5.74 13.52 -15.65
N ILE A 468 -6.70 13.32 -16.56
CA ILE A 468 -8.12 13.54 -16.24
C ILE A 468 -8.58 12.60 -15.13
N GLY A 469 -8.19 11.32 -15.18
CA GLY A 469 -8.52 10.34 -14.14
C GLY A 469 -8.00 10.76 -12.77
N GLY A 470 -6.70 11.07 -12.67
CA GLY A 470 -6.08 11.47 -11.40
C GLY A 470 -6.60 12.81 -10.85
N VAL A 471 -6.88 13.78 -11.72
CA VAL A 471 -7.49 15.05 -11.30
C VAL A 471 -8.95 14.86 -10.88
N ALA A 472 -9.71 14.02 -11.58
CA ALA A 472 -11.09 13.71 -11.21
C ALA A 472 -11.16 13.02 -9.83
N GLU A 473 -10.27 12.06 -9.56
CA GLU A 473 -10.14 11.45 -8.23
C GLU A 473 -9.81 12.51 -7.16
N PHE A 474 -8.84 13.37 -7.42
CA PHE A 474 -8.49 14.47 -6.52
C PHE A 474 -9.69 15.39 -6.24
N VAL A 475 -10.43 15.82 -7.27
CA VAL A 475 -11.60 16.71 -7.12
C VAL A 475 -12.69 16.05 -6.28
N ILE A 476 -12.93 14.74 -6.44
CA ILE A 476 -13.92 14.02 -5.64
C ILE A 476 -13.55 14.04 -4.15
N THR A 477 -12.25 13.95 -3.81
CA THR A 477 -11.79 14.02 -2.41
C THR A 477 -12.00 15.38 -1.75
N LEU A 478 -12.25 16.44 -2.52
CA LEU A 478 -12.60 17.76 -1.99
C LEU A 478 -14.08 17.88 -1.62
N THR A 479 -14.89 16.86 -1.90
CA THR A 479 -16.34 16.85 -1.65
C THR A 479 -16.70 15.85 -0.57
N ILE A 480 -17.94 15.93 -0.04
CA ILE A 480 -18.50 14.94 0.89
C ILE A 480 -18.50 13.52 0.29
N ALA A 481 -18.48 13.40 -1.05
CA ALA A 481 -18.37 12.13 -1.76
C ALA A 481 -16.97 11.51 -1.69
N ALA A 482 -16.02 12.13 -0.97
CA ALA A 482 -14.67 11.61 -0.74
C ALA A 482 -14.68 10.16 -0.26
N VAL A 483 -15.66 9.75 0.57
CA VAL A 483 -15.75 8.35 1.05
C VAL A 483 -15.81 7.32 -0.09
N GLY A 484 -16.32 7.71 -1.26
CA GLY A 484 -16.45 6.87 -2.45
C GLY A 484 -15.20 6.84 -3.35
N PHE A 485 -14.10 7.52 -3.00
CA PHE A 485 -12.90 7.55 -3.86
C PHE A 485 -12.37 6.14 -4.23
N PRO A 486 -12.39 5.11 -3.36
CA PRO A 486 -11.94 3.76 -3.77
C PRO A 486 -12.82 3.16 -4.87
N GLY A 487 -14.10 3.52 -4.90
CA GLY A 487 -15.03 3.12 -5.95
C GLY A 487 -14.69 3.76 -7.30
N VAL A 488 -14.19 5.00 -7.30
CA VAL A 488 -13.73 5.70 -8.51
C VAL A 488 -12.49 5.02 -9.08
N LEU A 489 -11.54 4.66 -8.22
CA LEU A 489 -10.34 3.93 -8.61
C LEU A 489 -10.68 2.58 -9.27
N LEU A 490 -11.62 1.83 -8.68
CA LEU A 490 -12.13 0.60 -9.29
C LEU A 490 -12.81 0.84 -10.63
N PHE A 491 -13.56 1.93 -10.75
CA PHE A 491 -14.18 2.33 -12.01
C PHE A 491 -13.11 2.66 -13.07
N LEU A 492 -12.04 3.36 -12.72
CA LEU A 492 -10.93 3.61 -13.63
C LEU A 492 -10.19 2.33 -14.04
N ALA A 493 -10.02 1.38 -13.11
CA ALA A 493 -9.47 0.05 -13.42
C ALA A 493 -10.39 -0.75 -14.35
N PHE A 494 -11.70 -0.66 -14.16
CA PHE A 494 -12.70 -1.22 -15.07
C PHE A 494 -12.58 -0.60 -16.47
N CYS A 495 -12.50 0.74 -16.54
CA CYS A 495 -12.31 1.46 -17.80
C CYS A 495 -11.03 1.03 -18.50
N ALA A 496 -9.94 0.85 -17.75
CA ALA A 496 -8.65 0.43 -18.27
C ALA A 496 -8.72 -0.90 -19.02
N LYS A 497 -9.38 -1.89 -18.41
CA LYS A 497 -9.45 -3.23 -18.97
C LYS A 497 -10.47 -3.42 -20.08
N TRP A 498 -11.60 -2.71 -20.01
CA TRP A 498 -12.74 -3.00 -20.89
C TRP A 498 -13.08 -1.87 -21.85
N ILE A 499 -12.84 -0.62 -21.48
CA ILE A 499 -13.24 0.54 -22.26
C ILE A 499 -12.08 1.02 -23.15
N TRP A 500 -10.86 1.16 -22.62
CA TRP A 500 -9.72 1.61 -23.44
C TRP A 500 -9.36 0.69 -24.62
N PRO A 501 -9.44 -0.65 -24.52
CA PRO A 501 -9.20 -1.53 -25.66
C PRO A 501 -10.27 -1.46 -26.76
N LEU A 502 -11.37 -0.74 -26.55
CA LEU A 502 -12.38 -0.47 -27.59
C LEU A 502 -11.97 0.74 -28.46
N PHE A 503 -11.26 1.71 -27.88
CA PHE A 503 -10.88 2.95 -28.55
C PHE A 503 -9.42 2.95 -29.03
N ILE A 504 -8.52 2.30 -28.29
CA ILE A 504 -7.08 2.28 -28.55
C ILE A 504 -6.67 0.92 -29.15
N PRO A 505 -5.88 0.89 -30.24
CA PRO A 505 -5.34 -0.36 -30.78
C PRO A 505 -4.57 -1.15 -29.71
N ARG A 506 -4.85 -2.47 -29.62
CA ARG A 506 -4.31 -3.32 -28.55
C ARG A 506 -2.78 -3.41 -28.53
N GLU A 507 -2.14 -3.36 -29.70
CA GLU A 507 -0.67 -3.41 -29.78
C GLU A 507 0.00 -2.16 -29.20
N GLU A 508 -0.65 -1.00 -29.29
CA GLU A 508 -0.16 0.25 -28.70
C GLU A 508 -0.53 0.30 -27.20
N LEU A 509 -1.72 -0.21 -26.84
CA LEU A 509 -2.14 -0.27 -25.44
C LEU A 509 -1.30 -1.25 -24.61
N ASP A 510 -0.96 -2.44 -25.12
CA ASP A 510 -0.11 -3.42 -24.42
C ASP A 510 1.34 -2.91 -24.24
N ARG A 511 1.78 -1.95 -25.06
CA ARG A 511 3.09 -1.26 -24.91
C ARG A 511 3.04 -0.10 -23.91
N LEU A 512 1.88 0.53 -23.74
CA LEU A 512 1.67 1.66 -22.84
C LEU A 512 1.22 1.21 -21.45
N ASP A 513 0.42 0.16 -21.39
CA ASP A 513 -0.19 -0.47 -20.21
C ASP A 513 0.28 -1.93 -20.16
N GLY A 514 1.49 -2.13 -19.62
CA GLY A 514 1.99 -3.48 -19.34
C GLY A 514 1.18 -4.18 -18.25
N ASP A 515 1.20 -5.51 -18.22
CA ASP A 515 0.63 -6.27 -17.10
C ASP A 515 1.39 -5.94 -15.80
N VAL A 516 0.67 -5.56 -14.72
CA VAL A 516 1.27 -5.28 -13.40
C VAL A 516 1.87 -6.54 -12.77
N ALA A 517 1.34 -7.72 -13.15
CA ALA A 517 1.71 -9.00 -12.57
C ALA A 517 2.50 -9.88 -13.53
N ASP A 518 3.66 -10.35 -13.08
CA ASP A 518 4.54 -11.23 -13.83
C ASP A 518 3.92 -12.61 -14.09
N GLU A 519 4.34 -13.32 -15.14
CA GLU A 519 3.81 -14.66 -15.45
C GLU A 519 4.02 -15.68 -14.30
N PHE A 520 5.10 -15.51 -13.53
CA PHE A 520 5.38 -16.27 -12.31
C PHE A 520 4.41 -15.93 -11.16
N ILE A 521 4.00 -14.66 -11.03
CA ILE A 521 3.05 -14.17 -10.03
C ILE A 521 1.60 -14.47 -10.46
N LEU A 522 1.30 -14.31 -11.75
CA LEU A 522 0.06 -14.73 -12.40
C LEU A 522 -0.20 -16.21 -12.17
N LYS A 523 0.85 -17.03 -12.09
CA LYS A 523 0.74 -18.46 -11.76
C LYS A 523 0.22 -18.69 -10.35
N ASN A 524 0.58 -17.85 -9.37
CA ASN A 524 0.02 -17.92 -8.01
C ASN A 524 -1.47 -17.56 -7.96
N PHE A 525 -1.92 -16.70 -8.88
CA PHE A 525 -3.36 -16.46 -9.07
C PHE A 525 -4.05 -17.57 -9.90
N THR A 526 -3.33 -18.43 -10.67
CA THR A 526 -3.96 -19.47 -11.52
C THR A 526 -4.01 -20.82 -10.82
N VAL A 527 -3.36 -21.01 -9.67
CA VAL A 527 -3.19 -22.34 -9.05
C VAL A 527 -4.51 -23.10 -8.92
N ALA A 528 -5.57 -22.45 -8.41
CA ALA A 528 -6.89 -23.07 -8.30
C ALA A 528 -7.51 -23.44 -9.67
N SER A 529 -7.25 -22.63 -10.70
CA SER A 529 -7.74 -22.89 -12.06
C SER A 529 -6.95 -23.98 -12.78
N ASP A 530 -5.64 -24.08 -12.51
CA ASP A 530 -4.74 -25.06 -13.11
C ASP A 530 -4.91 -26.43 -12.43
N GLU A 531 -5.13 -26.46 -11.11
CA GLU A 531 -5.48 -27.70 -10.40
C GLU A 531 -6.83 -28.24 -10.86
N LYS A 532 -7.82 -27.36 -11.10
CA LYS A 532 -9.10 -27.76 -11.70
C LYS A 532 -8.94 -28.37 -13.08
N LYS A 533 -8.04 -27.83 -13.92
CA LYS A 533 -7.74 -28.43 -15.23
C LYS A 533 -7.06 -29.79 -15.06
N ARG A 534 -6.07 -29.91 -14.17
CA ARG A 534 -5.39 -31.18 -13.88
C ARG A 534 -6.35 -32.24 -13.37
N ARG A 535 -7.24 -31.93 -12.42
CA ARG A 535 -8.24 -32.89 -11.93
C ARG A 535 -9.30 -33.25 -12.97
N LYS A 536 -9.71 -32.31 -13.82
CA LYS A 536 -10.58 -32.64 -14.96
C LYS A 536 -9.89 -33.55 -15.95
N GLN A 537 -8.61 -33.35 -16.20
CA GLN A 537 -7.84 -34.18 -17.10
C GLN A 537 -7.65 -35.57 -16.51
N ASN A 538 -7.24 -35.67 -15.24
CA ASN A 538 -7.15 -36.93 -14.53
C ASN A 538 -8.49 -37.68 -14.45
N GLY A 539 -9.61 -36.98 -14.24
CA GLY A 539 -10.93 -37.61 -14.23
C GLY A 539 -11.36 -38.14 -15.61
N VAL A 540 -11.01 -37.43 -16.68
CA VAL A 540 -11.22 -37.90 -18.07
C VAL A 540 -10.28 -39.06 -18.40
N ASP A 541 -9.06 -39.06 -17.87
CA ASP A 541 -8.09 -40.14 -18.06
C ASP A 541 -8.50 -41.40 -17.26
N GLU A 542 -9.07 -41.25 -16.05
CA GLU A 542 -9.66 -42.34 -15.26
C GLU A 542 -10.92 -42.91 -15.91
N GLU A 543 -11.81 -42.05 -16.45
CA GLU A 543 -13.03 -42.47 -17.16
C GLU A 543 -12.68 -43.25 -18.44
N LYS A 544 -11.66 -42.80 -19.17
CA LYS A 544 -11.13 -43.55 -20.33
C LYS A 544 -10.47 -44.87 -19.96
N ALA A 545 -9.77 -44.93 -18.82
CA ALA A 545 -9.16 -46.18 -18.33
C ALA A 545 -10.24 -47.21 -17.93
N LEU A 546 -11.32 -46.76 -17.30
CA LEU A 546 -12.48 -47.60 -16.99
C LEU A 546 -13.22 -48.05 -18.25
N GLU A 547 -13.40 -47.18 -19.24
CA GLU A 547 -14.00 -47.58 -20.53
C GLU A 547 -13.14 -48.62 -21.26
N SER A 548 -11.80 -48.51 -21.21
CA SER A 548 -10.92 -49.54 -21.82
C SER A 548 -10.94 -50.87 -21.07
N GLU A 549 -11.02 -50.88 -19.74
CA GLU A 549 -11.13 -52.12 -18.96
C GLU A 549 -12.48 -52.83 -19.23
N ILE A 550 -13.57 -52.07 -19.40
CA ILE A 550 -14.89 -52.64 -19.73
C ILE A 550 -14.92 -53.20 -21.16
N ASP A 551 -14.24 -52.57 -22.12
CA ASP A 551 -14.14 -53.05 -23.50
C ASP A 551 -13.27 -54.31 -23.59
N ASP A 552 -12.17 -54.37 -22.85
CA ASP A 552 -11.30 -55.56 -22.75
C ASP A 552 -12.04 -56.76 -22.11
N ASP A 553 -12.80 -56.53 -21.03
CA ASP A 553 -13.63 -57.56 -20.37
C ASP A 553 -14.77 -58.06 -21.30
N ALA A 554 -15.33 -57.18 -22.14
CA ALA A 554 -16.37 -57.54 -23.12
C ALA A 554 -15.82 -58.35 -24.30
N GLU A 555 -14.60 -58.05 -24.76
CA GLU A 555 -13.88 -58.84 -25.76
C GLU A 555 -13.48 -60.23 -25.23
N GLU A 556 -13.09 -60.34 -23.95
CA GLU A 556 -12.76 -61.62 -23.31
C GLU A 556 -14.02 -62.50 -23.17
N TYR A 557 -15.15 -61.94 -22.74
CA TYR A 557 -16.42 -62.67 -22.65
C TYR A 557 -16.96 -63.15 -24.01
N THR A 558 -16.80 -62.35 -25.07
CA THR A 558 -17.20 -62.76 -26.44
C THR A 558 -16.27 -63.82 -27.02
N ARG A 559 -14.97 -63.80 -26.70
CA ARG A 559 -14.04 -64.89 -27.04
C ARG A 559 -14.39 -66.19 -26.32
N ASP A 560 -14.68 -66.14 -25.03
CA ASP A 560 -15.05 -67.33 -24.24
C ASP A 560 -16.40 -67.92 -24.68
N ALA A 561 -17.37 -67.07 -25.01
CA ALA A 561 -18.65 -67.50 -25.58
C ALA A 561 -18.49 -68.14 -26.98
N ALA A 562 -17.58 -67.63 -27.81
CA ALA A 562 -17.28 -68.21 -29.11
C ALA A 562 -16.61 -69.60 -28.98
N ILE A 563 -15.71 -69.77 -28.02
CA ILE A 563 -15.04 -71.05 -27.73
C ILE A 563 -16.06 -72.08 -27.21
N SER A 564 -16.97 -71.68 -26.30
CA SER A 564 -18.06 -72.53 -25.78
C SER A 564 -19.09 -72.97 -26.83
N SER A 565 -19.22 -72.26 -27.95
CA SER A 565 -20.16 -72.61 -29.04
C SER A 565 -19.55 -73.55 -30.10
N SER A 566 -18.29 -73.91 -29.94
CA SER A 566 -17.51 -74.74 -30.88
C SER A 566 -17.17 -76.15 -30.37
N GLU A 567 -17.64 -76.50 -29.17
CA GLU A 567 -17.78 -77.88 -28.65
C GLU A 567 -19.24 -78.33 -28.76
#